data_AF-A0A519QM71-F1
#
_entry.id   AF-A0A519QM71-F1
#
_cell.length_a   1.000
_cell.length_b   1.000
_cell.length_c   1.000
_cell.angle_alpha   90.00
_cell.angle_beta   90.00
_cell.angle_gamma   90.00
#
_symmetry.space_group_name_H-M   'P 1'
#
loop_
_entity.id
_entity.type
_entity.pdbx_description
1 polymer ?
#
loop_
_entity_poly.entity_id
_entity_poly.type
_entity_poly.pdbx_seq_one_letter_code
_entity_poly.pdbx_strand_id
1 'polypeptide(L)' 'MQTYISNDEKVPVKEVELTLVKGKIEKILIIIQNKNILYTSIDSLTYCTDSIYQVKKQQNIRFLSNKNYLIEGKFK' A
#
# COMPACT_ATOMS: atom_id res chain seq x y z
N MET A 1 14.51 -5.09 -9.38
CA MET A 1 13.18 -5.04 -8.73
C MET A 1 12.85 -6.44 -8.26
N GLN A 2 12.32 -6.58 -7.05
CA GLN A 2 11.84 -7.86 -6.51
C GLN A 2 10.39 -7.68 -6.09
N THR A 3 9.54 -8.67 -6.39
CA THR A 3 8.10 -8.61 -6.10
C THR A 3 7.66 -9.90 -5.42
N TYR A 4 6.87 -9.76 -4.37
CA TYR A 4 6.29 -10.85 -3.59
C TYR A 4 4.78 -10.69 -3.60
N ILE A 5 4.07 -11.73 -4.03
CA ILE A 5 2.61 -11.69 -4.20
C ILE A 5 1.98 -12.74 -3.30
N SER A 6 0.86 -12.39 -2.67
CA SER A 6 0.02 -13.33 -1.92
C SER A 6 -1.39 -13.36 -2.51
N ASN A 7 -1.83 -14.57 -2.87
CA ASN A 7 -3.19 -14.84 -3.33
C ASN A 7 -4.09 -15.39 -2.21
N ASP A 8 -3.58 -15.53 -0.99
CA ASP A 8 -4.38 -16.01 0.14
C ASP A 8 -5.41 -14.95 0.55
N GLU A 9 -6.69 -15.30 0.54
CA GLU A 9 -7.79 -14.43 0.93
C GLU A 9 -7.67 -13.91 2.37
N LYS A 10 -7.11 -14.71 3.28
CA LYS A 10 -6.94 -14.36 4.70
C LYS A 10 -5.78 -13.40 4.93
N VAL A 11 -4.88 -13.24 3.96
CA VAL A 11 -3.73 -12.32 4.05
C VAL A 11 -4.09 -11.00 3.37
N PRO A 12 -4.22 -9.88 4.11
CA PRO A 12 -4.58 -8.59 3.52
C PRO A 12 -3.48 -8.00 2.62
N VAL A 13 -2.21 -8.28 2.93
CA VAL A 13 -1.07 -7.86 2.11
C VAL A 13 -1.05 -8.71 0.85
N LYS A 14 -1.30 -8.09 -0.30
CA LYS A 14 -1.37 -8.79 -1.60
C LYS A 14 -0.08 -8.70 -2.38
N GLU A 15 0.66 -7.62 -2.20
CA GLU A 15 1.90 -7.40 -2.93
C GLU A 15 2.90 -6.60 -2.10
N VAL A 16 4.17 -6.99 -2.18
CA VAL A 16 5.31 -6.22 -1.71
C VAL A 16 6.31 -6.10 -2.86
N GLU A 17 6.60 -4.88 -3.28
CA GLU A 17 7.64 -4.57 -4.26
C GLU A 17 8.83 -3.90 -3.58
N LEU A 18 10.02 -4.35 -3.93
CA LEU A 18 11.29 -3.76 -3.54
C LEU A 18 12.01 -3.23 -4.78
N THR A 19 12.30 -1.94 -4.77
CA THR A 19 13.24 -1.33 -5.72
C THR A 19 14.60 -1.28 -5.06
N LEU A 20 15.59 -1.89 -5.73
CA LEU A 20 16.97 -1.88 -5.28
C LEU A 20 17.85 -1.14 -6.28
N VAL A 21 18.73 -0.28 -5.76
CA VAL A 21 19.78 0.41 -6.52
C VAL A 21 21.12 0.07 -5.89
N LYS A 22 22.05 -0.46 -6.70
CA LYS A 22 23.39 -0.89 -6.26
C LYS A 22 23.35 -1.85 -5.05
N GLY A 23 22.36 -2.74 -5.01
CA GLY A 23 22.19 -3.73 -3.94
C GLY A 23 21.57 -3.19 -2.64
N LYS A 24 21.18 -1.91 -2.58
CA LYS A 24 20.49 -1.31 -1.44
C LYS A 24 19.02 -1.08 -1.78
N ILE A 25 18.13 -1.24 -0.79
CA ILE A 25 16.71 -0.92 -0.95
C ILE A 25 16.56 0.60 -1.01
N GLU A 26 15.95 1.09 -2.09
CA GLU A 26 15.64 2.51 -2.30
C GLU A 26 14.16 2.79 -2.05
N LYS A 27 13.29 1.84 -2.43
CA LYS A 27 11.86 1.96 -2.28
C LYS A 27 11.22 0.62 -1.89
N ILE A 28 10.25 0.71 -1.01
CA ILE A 28 9.34 -0.38 -0.65
C ILE A 28 7.92 0.09 -0.96
N LEU A 29 7.18 -0.71 -1.74
CA LEU A 29 5.75 -0.54 -1.96
C LEU A 29 5.03 -1.77 -1.39
N ILE A 30 4.01 -1.54 -0.57
CA ILE A 30 3.14 -2.59 -0.06
C ILE A 30 1.72 -2.27 -0.51
N ILE A 31 1.07 -3.23 -1.16
CA ILE A 31 -0.33 -3.16 -1.56
C ILE A 31 -1.15 -4.04 -0.62
N ILE A 32 -2.18 -3.44 -0.03
CA ILE A 32 -3.08 -4.09 0.91
C ILE A 32 -4.50 -4.00 0.35
N GLN A 33 -5.19 -5.13 0.32
CA GLN A 33 -6.58 -5.18 -0.11
C GLN A 33 -7.43 -5.89 0.93
N ASN A 34 -8.51 -5.24 1.34
CA ASN A 34 -9.54 -5.84 2.17
C ASN A 34 -10.88 -5.83 1.42
N LYS A 35 -11.61 -6.93 1.50
CA LYS A 35 -12.94 -7.03 0.90
C LYS A 35 -13.83 -7.86 1.82
N ASN A 36 -14.94 -7.28 2.22
CA ASN A 36 -16.02 -7.98 2.90
C ASN A 36 -17.37 -7.41 2.46
N ILE A 37 -18.45 -7.86 3.10
CA ILE A 37 -19.82 -7.50 2.75
C ILE A 37 -20.13 -6.02 3.02
N LEU A 38 -19.43 -5.41 3.99
CA LEU A 38 -19.67 -4.05 4.45
C LEU A 38 -18.81 -3.02 3.72
N TYR A 39 -17.58 -3.37 3.34
CA TYR A 39 -16.69 -2.47 2.62
C TYR A 39 -15.61 -3.19 1.80
N THR A 40 -15.06 -2.47 0.84
CA THR A 40 -13.82 -2.79 0.15
C THR A 40 -12.79 -1.68 0.37
N SER A 41 -11.53 -2.06 0.55
CA SER A 41 -10.43 -1.11 0.59
C SER A 41 -9.25 -1.57 -0.26
N ILE A 42 -8.64 -0.61 -0.95
CA ILE A 42 -7.35 -0.76 -1.62
C ILE A 42 -6.45 0.32 -1.06
N ASP A 43 -5.41 -0.12 -0.38
CA ASP A 43 -4.47 0.75 0.30
C ASP A 43 -3.06 0.48 -0.23
N SER A 44 -2.23 1.52 -0.25
CA SER A 44 -0.81 1.38 -0.47
C SER A 44 0.00 2.08 0.59
N LEU A 45 1.11 1.44 0.96
CA LEU A 45 2.17 2.03 1.76
C LEU A 45 3.42 2.13 0.88
N THR A 46 3.92 3.34 0.67
CA THR A 46 5.16 3.60 -0.04
C THR A 46 6.18 4.21 0.90
N TYR A 47 7.37 3.62 0.95
CA TYR A 47 8.52 4.18 1.64
C TYR A 47 9.66 4.35 0.64
N CYS A 48 10.17 5.57 0.52
CA CYS A 48 11.37 5.90 -0.23
C CYS A 48 12.41 6.41 0.78
N THR A 49 13.59 5.79 0.82
CA THR A 49 14.60 6.05 1.87
C THR A 49 15.01 7.51 1.97
N ASP A 50 15.05 8.20 0.83
CA ASP A 50 15.67 9.52 0.71
C ASP A 50 14.65 10.66 0.63
N SER A 51 13.34 10.38 0.73
CA SER A 51 12.33 11.42 0.44
C SER A 51 11.04 11.33 1.24
N ILE A 52 10.31 10.23 1.16
CA ILE A 52 8.90 10.22 1.56
C ILE A 52 8.46 8.88 2.13
N TYR A 53 7.59 8.99 3.12
CA TYR A 53 6.68 7.95 3.57
C TYR A 53 5.26 8.36 3.18
N GLN A 54 4.55 7.50 2.45
CA GLN A 54 3.21 7.80 1.93
C GLN A 54 2.26 6.63 2.18
N VAL A 55 1.08 6.91 2.73
CA VAL A 55 -0.04 5.97 2.82
C VAL A 55 -1.18 6.52 1.99
N LYS A 56 -1.62 5.76 0.98
CA LYS A 56 -2.86 6.02 0.24
C LYS A 56 -3.89 5.01 0.66
N LYS A 57 -5.11 5.46 0.95
CA LYS A 57 -6.24 4.58 1.27
C LYS A 57 -7.44 4.95 0.44
N GLN A 58 -8.06 3.95 -0.18
CA GLN A 58 -9.32 4.11 -0.89
C GLN A 58 -10.32 3.14 -0.31
N GLN A 59 -11.41 3.65 0.25
CA GLN A 59 -12.45 2.86 0.89
C GLN A 59 -13.79 3.11 0.23
N ASN A 60 -14.43 2.02 -0.16
CA ASN A 60 -15.82 2.00 -0.61
C ASN A 60 -16.62 1.25 0.46
N ILE A 61 -17.35 2.01 1.27
CA ILE A 61 -18.21 1.49 2.33
C ILE A 61 -19.63 1.46 1.79
N ARG A 62 -20.30 0.32 1.92
CA ARG A 62 -21.66 0.15 1.41
C ARG A 62 -22.58 1.21 2.04
N PHE A 63 -23.40 1.84 1.21
CA PHE A 63 -24.34 2.92 1.58
C PHE A 63 -23.71 4.27 1.97
N LEU A 64 -22.39 4.43 1.84
CA LEU A 64 -21.70 5.70 2.06
C LEU A 64 -20.96 6.14 0.80
N SER A 65 -20.60 7.42 0.74
CA SER A 65 -19.71 7.93 -0.30
C SER A 65 -18.29 7.40 -0.12
N ASN A 66 -17.60 7.20 -1.24
CA ASN A 66 -16.20 6.78 -1.25
C ASN A 66 -15.32 7.73 -0.43
N LYS A 67 -14.39 7.15 0.33
CA LYS A 67 -13.42 7.88 1.14
C LYS A 67 -12.02 7.63 0.60
N ASN A 68 -11.29 8.70 0.35
CA ASN A 68 -9.90 8.66 -0.07
C ASN A 68 -9.06 9.42 0.94
N TYR A 69 -7.98 8.80 1.40
CA TYR A 69 -7.04 9.39 2.34
C TYR A 69 -5.64 9.35 1.76
N LEU A 70 -4.90 10.42 2.00
CA LEU A 70 -3.50 10.54 1.69
C LEU A 70 -2.79 11.02 2.95
N ILE A 71 -1.84 10.23 3.43
CA ILE A 71 -0.97 10.59 4.54
C ILE A 71 0.45 10.62 3.97
N GLU A 72 1.14 11.74 4.14
CA GLU A 72 2.50 11.94 3.64
C GLU A 72 3.39 12.50 4.74
N GLY A 73 4.52 11.84 4.97
CA GLY A 73 5.63 12.36 5.75
C GLY A 73 6.82 12.53 4.82
N LYS A 74 7.28 13.77 4.64
CA LYS A 74 8.49 14.05 3.86
C LYS A 74 9.67 14.17 4.82
N PHE A 75 10.77 13.50 4.49
CA PHE A 75 12.01 13.62 5.24
C PHE A 75 12.74 14.88 4.76
N LYS A 76 13.18 15.71 5.70
CA LYS A 76 14.02 16.89 5.47
C LYS A 76 15.46 16.57 5.83
#